data_AF-A0A8K0P0G3-F1
#
_entry.id   AF-A0A8K0P0G3-F1
#
_cell.length_a   1.000
_cell.length_b   1.000
_cell.length_c   1.000
_cell.angle_alpha   90.00
_cell.angle_beta   90.00
_cell.angle_gamma   90.00
#
_symmetry.space_group_name_H-M   'P 1'
#
loop_
_entity.id
_entity.type
_entity.pdbx_description
1 polymer ?
#
loop_
_entity_poly.entity_id
_entity_poly.type
_entity_poly.pdbx_seq_one_letter_code
_entity_poly.pdbx_strand_id
1 'polypeptide(L)'
;MDLRRKVLYYNTDSVILTQKPGELTLEIGDYLGDTTDEIYPFGEDCFITEFVSGGSKKYAYRVGSRSKAPDKTKVKGITINSSNDKKASFESLKDMALNNAPHRLYITRAE
;
A
#
# COMPACT_ATOMS: atom_id res chain seq x y z
N MET A 1 11.45 11.81 -18.64
CA MET A 1 10.19 11.15 -18.23
C MET A 1 9.56 11.96 -17.11
N ASP A 2 8.26 12.27 -17.20
CA ASP A 2 7.55 13.08 -16.21
C ASP A 2 7.11 12.19 -15.02
N LEU A 3 7.96 12.07 -13.99
CA LEU A 3 7.70 11.25 -12.79
C LEU A 3 6.37 11.62 -12.12
N ARG A 4 5.97 12.90 -12.21
CA ARG A 4 4.78 13.45 -11.55
C ARG A 4 3.48 12.81 -12.02
N ARG A 5 3.42 12.29 -13.25
CA ARG A 5 2.24 11.56 -13.75
C ARG A 5 2.14 10.10 -13.28
N LYS A 6 3.20 9.53 -12.73
CA LYS A 6 3.24 8.11 -12.32
C LYS A 6 3.07 7.89 -10.82
N VAL A 7 3.30 8.93 -10.01
CA VAL A 7 3.21 8.83 -8.54
C VAL A 7 1.75 8.80 -8.12
N LEU A 8 1.32 7.70 -7.50
CA LEU A 8 0.01 7.59 -6.84
C LEU A 8 0.05 8.13 -5.42
N TYR A 9 1.18 7.94 -4.73
CA TYR A 9 1.36 8.34 -3.35
C TYR A 9 2.84 8.49 -3.03
N TYR A 10 3.18 9.44 -2.16
CA TYR A 10 4.54 9.63 -1.66
C TYR A 10 4.50 9.97 -0.16
N ASN A 11 5.48 9.45 0.58
CA ASN A 11 5.73 9.72 1.99
C ASN A 11 7.22 10.03 2.19
N THR A 12 7.62 10.28 3.44
CA THR A 12 9.02 10.56 3.82
C THR A 12 10.02 9.51 3.34
N ASP A 13 9.62 8.25 3.29
CA ASP A 13 10.48 7.08 3.09
C ASP A 13 9.92 6.08 2.06
N SER A 14 8.81 6.38 1.39
CA SER A 14 8.15 5.45 0.47
C SER A 14 7.41 6.17 -0.65
N VAL A 15 7.42 5.57 -1.84
CA VAL A 15 6.71 6.06 -3.01
C VAL A 15 5.94 4.90 -3.66
N ILE A 16 4.72 5.17 -4.11
CA ILE A 16 3.89 4.22 -4.85
C ILE A 16 3.70 4.79 -6.25
N LEU A 17 4.08 4.00 -7.24
CA LEU A 17 4.15 4.41 -8.64
C LEU A 17 3.32 3.45 -9.50
N THR A 18 2.69 3.98 -10.55
CA THR A 18 2.20 3.16 -11.66
C THR A 18 3.30 2.99 -12.69
N GLN A 19 3.56 1.74 -13.08
CA GLN A 19 4.50 1.44 -14.15
C GLN A 19 3.80 0.70 -15.29
N LYS A 20 4.08 1.09 -16.53
CA LYS A 20 3.66 0.33 -17.71
C LYS A 20 4.77 -0.65 -18.12
N PRO A 21 4.41 -1.83 -18.68
CA PRO A 21 5.39 -2.77 -19.21
C PRO A 21 6.32 -2.08 -20.22
N GLY A 22 7.64 -2.18 -20.00
CA GLY A 22 8.65 -1.57 -20.87
C GLY A 22 9.04 -0.12 -20.53
N GLU A 23 8.49 0.50 -19.48
CA GLU A 23 9.02 1.77 -18.96
C GLU A 23 10.18 1.56 -17.99
N LEU A 24 11.13 2.50 -18.00
CA LEU A 24 12.20 2.59 -17.00
C LEU A 24 11.64 2.65 -15.58
N THR A 25 12.02 1.66 -14.77
CA THR A 25 11.76 1.60 -13.32
C THR A 25 12.71 2.56 -12.59
N LEU A 26 12.40 2.88 -11.33
CA LEU A 26 13.40 3.42 -10.42
C LEU A 26 14.57 2.45 -10.29
N GLU A 27 15.77 2.99 -10.11
CA GLU A 27 16.94 2.19 -9.76
C GLU A 27 16.73 1.64 -8.34
N ILE A 28 16.67 0.31 -8.25
CA ILE A 28 16.52 -0.41 -6.99
C ILE A 28 17.92 -0.83 -6.54
N GLY A 29 18.21 -0.71 -5.24
CA GLY A 29 19.48 -1.13 -4.66
C GLY A 29 19.38 -1.46 -3.18
N ASP A 30 20.43 -2.11 -2.67
CA ASP A 30 20.51 -2.59 -1.28
C ASP A 30 21.35 -1.68 -0.37
N TYR A 31 21.84 -0.54 -0.88
CA TYR A 31 22.68 0.39 -0.12
C TYR A 31 21.87 1.48 0.58
N LEU A 32 22.48 2.11 1.59
CA LEU A 32 21.84 3.20 2.34
C LEU A 32 21.58 4.39 1.42
N GLY A 33 20.30 4.71 1.21
CA GLY A 33 19.86 5.78 0.30
C GLY A 33 19.24 5.25 -1.00
N ASP A 34 19.38 3.96 -1.28
CA ASP A 34 18.75 3.33 -2.43
C ASP A 34 17.25 3.11 -2.19
N THR A 35 16.48 3.15 -3.28
CA THR A 35 15.07 2.77 -3.23
C THR A 35 15.00 1.25 -3.24
N THR A 36 14.26 0.66 -2.31
CA THR A 36 14.04 -0.79 -2.26
C THR A 36 12.64 -1.13 -2.77
N ASP A 37 12.49 -2.31 -3.39
CA ASP A 37 11.18 -2.81 -3.78
C ASP A 37 10.52 -3.56 -2.61
N GLU A 38 9.52 -2.94 -1.97
CA GLU A 38 8.75 -3.55 -0.88
C GLU A 38 7.91 -4.76 -1.33
N ILE A 39 7.70 -4.95 -2.64
CA ILE A 39 6.84 -6.00 -3.21
C ILE A 39 7.65 -7.24 -3.62
N TYR A 40 8.94 -7.07 -3.94
CA TYR A 40 9.84 -8.16 -4.35
C TYR A 40 9.79 -9.41 -3.44
N PRO A 41 9.74 -9.30 -2.10
CA PRO A 41 9.65 -10.47 -1.23
C PRO A 41 8.38 -11.33 -1.40
N PHE A 42 7.34 -10.82 -2.06
CA PHE A 42 6.11 -11.59 -2.32
C PHE A 42 6.20 -12.46 -3.57
N GLY A 43 7.17 -12.21 -4.45
CA GLY A 43 7.43 -12.97 -5.68
C GLY A 43 7.65 -12.06 -6.90
N GLU A 44 8.41 -12.53 -7.88
CA GLU A 44 8.76 -11.75 -9.09
C GLU A 44 7.53 -11.40 -9.95
N ASP A 45 6.50 -12.26 -9.94
CA ASP A 45 5.24 -12.02 -10.65
C ASP A 45 4.21 -11.22 -9.83
N CYS A 46 4.59 -10.74 -8.66
CA CYS A 46 3.69 -10.01 -7.77
C CYS A 46 3.70 -8.51 -8.06
N PHE A 47 2.51 -7.92 -8.08
CA PHE A 47 2.32 -6.49 -8.24
C PHE A 47 1.15 -6.00 -7.38
N ILE A 48 1.10 -4.69 -7.15
CA ILE A 48 -0.02 -4.07 -6.46
C ILE A 48 -1.25 -4.10 -7.38
N THR A 49 -2.27 -4.85 -6.99
CA THR A 49 -3.52 -4.99 -7.76
C THR A 49 -4.54 -3.93 -7.38
N GLU A 50 -4.58 -3.55 -6.10
CA GLU A 50 -5.44 -2.50 -5.58
C GLU A 50 -4.68 -1.64 -4.58
N PHE A 51 -4.90 -0.33 -4.63
CA PHE A 51 -4.34 0.66 -3.72
C PHE A 51 -5.44 1.57 -3.20
N VAL A 52 -5.41 1.85 -1.90
CA VAL A 52 -6.29 2.82 -1.25
C VAL A 52 -5.48 3.76 -0.35
N SER A 53 -5.77 5.05 -0.45
CA SER A 53 -5.28 6.05 0.49
C SER A 53 -6.40 6.48 1.42
N GLY A 54 -6.18 6.33 2.73
CA GLY A 54 -7.07 6.84 3.78
C GLY A 54 -6.62 8.20 4.34
N GLY A 55 -5.70 8.88 3.65
CA GLY A 55 -5.13 10.17 4.04
C GLY A 55 -3.63 10.14 4.35
N SER A 56 -3.13 11.22 4.94
CA SER A 56 -1.70 11.36 5.25
C SER A 56 -1.23 10.25 6.19
N LYS A 57 -0.23 9.47 5.74
CA LYS A 57 0.39 8.34 6.45
C LYS A 57 -0.51 7.11 6.65
N LYS A 58 -1.70 7.06 6.03
CA LYS A 58 -2.61 5.91 6.10
C LYS A 58 -2.93 5.42 4.72
N TYR A 59 -2.41 4.26 4.37
CA TYR A 59 -2.68 3.65 3.09
C TYR A 59 -2.68 2.13 3.22
N ALA A 60 -3.38 1.49 2.30
CA ALA A 60 -3.35 0.05 2.18
C ALA A 60 -3.24 -0.36 0.72
N TYR A 61 -2.58 -1.49 0.49
CA TYR A 61 -2.47 -2.08 -0.83
C TYR A 61 -2.60 -3.58 -0.76
N ARG A 62 -3.09 -4.15 -1.85
CA ARG A 62 -3.16 -5.60 -2.07
C ARG A 62 -2.13 -6.00 -3.11
N VAL A 63 -1.41 -7.07 -2.79
CA VAL A 63 -0.43 -7.68 -3.68
C VAL A 63 -1.04 -8.96 -4.22
N GLY A 64 -1.04 -9.09 -5.54
CA GLY A 64 -1.46 -10.30 -6.25
C GLY A 64 -0.49 -10.62 -7.37
N SER A 65 -0.67 -11.78 -7.98
CA SER A 65 0.08 -12.17 -9.17
C SER A 65 -0.87 -12.24 -10.37
N ARG A 66 -0.32 -12.25 -11.58
CA ARG A 66 -1.12 -12.34 -12.81
C ARG A 66 -1.97 -13.63 -12.87
N SER A 67 -1.54 -14.65 -12.14
CA SER A 67 -2.17 -15.98 -12.10
C SER A 67 -2.89 -16.30 -10.79
N LYS A 68 -2.84 -15.41 -9.78
CA LYS A 68 -3.43 -15.66 -8.46
C LYS A 68 -4.12 -14.41 -7.90
N ALA A 69 -5.24 -14.63 -7.21
CA ALA A 69 -5.93 -13.58 -6.50
C ALA A 69 -4.99 -12.89 -5.48
N PRO A 70 -5.31 -11.65 -5.05
CA PRO A 70 -4.42 -10.93 -4.15
C PRO A 70 -4.39 -11.62 -2.78
N ASP A 71 -3.25 -12.21 -2.45
CA ASP A 71 -3.06 -13.06 -1.27
C ASP A 71 -2.57 -12.28 -0.05
N LYS A 72 -2.09 -11.04 -0.25
CA LYS A 72 -1.49 -10.23 0.82
C LYS A 72 -2.04 -8.82 0.81
N THR A 73 -2.42 -8.37 2.00
CA THR A 73 -2.82 -6.99 2.28
C THR A 73 -1.79 -6.37 3.20
N LYS A 74 -1.28 -5.20 2.84
CA LYS A 74 -0.48 -4.37 3.74
C LYS A 74 -1.26 -3.11 4.08
N VAL A 75 -1.36 -2.80 5.36
CA VAL A 75 -1.91 -1.54 5.86
C VAL A 75 -0.77 -0.82 6.59
N LYS A 76 -0.53 0.44 6.25
CA LYS A 76 0.44 1.31 6.92
C LYS A 76 -0.29 2.48 7.58
N GLY A 77 0.24 2.94 8.70
CA GLY A 77 -0.35 4.02 9.53
C GLY A 77 -1.18 3.54 10.72
N ILE A 78 -1.45 2.24 10.84
CA ILE A 78 -2.12 1.62 11.98
C ILE A 78 -1.39 0.30 12.27
N THR A 79 -0.98 0.09 13.53
CA THR A 79 -0.44 -1.21 13.94
C THR A 79 -1.59 -2.22 14.00
N ILE A 80 -1.55 -3.21 13.11
CA ILE A 80 -2.53 -4.29 13.12
C ILE A 80 -2.14 -5.32 14.18
N ASN A 81 -3.10 -5.66 15.03
CA ASN A 81 -3.06 -6.75 15.98
C ASN A 81 -4.32 -7.62 15.80
N SER A 82 -4.34 -8.79 16.43
CA SER A 82 -5.46 -9.75 16.34
C SER A 82 -6.81 -9.19 16.79
N SER A 83 -6.82 -8.07 17.53
CA SER A 83 -8.02 -7.43 18.04
C SER A 83 -8.56 -6.35 17.11
N ASN A 84 -7.75 -5.83 16.19
CA ASN A 84 -8.11 -4.72 15.29
C ASN A 84 -7.99 -5.07 13.80
N ASP A 85 -7.55 -6.28 13.43
CA ASP A 85 -7.36 -6.69 12.03
C ASP A 85 -8.65 -6.56 11.21
N LYS A 86 -9.80 -6.94 11.79
CA LYS A 86 -11.12 -6.80 11.15
C LYS A 86 -11.56 -5.35 11.00
N LYS A 87 -11.11 -4.46 11.89
CA LYS A 87 -11.49 -3.04 11.90
C LYS A 87 -10.57 -2.19 11.02
N ALA A 88 -9.29 -2.53 10.96
CA ALA A 88 -8.25 -1.87 10.17
C ALA A 88 -7.85 -2.72 8.96
N SER A 89 -8.82 -3.30 8.26
CA SER A 89 -8.59 -4.09 7.05
C SER A 89 -8.50 -3.19 5.81
N PHE A 90 -8.02 -3.75 4.69
CA PHE A 90 -8.07 -3.07 3.38
C PHE A 90 -9.50 -2.66 3.01
N GLU A 91 -10.46 -3.53 3.30
CA GLU A 91 -11.88 -3.27 3.04
C GLU A 91 -12.38 -2.09 3.88
N SER A 92 -12.01 -2.00 5.16
CA SER A 92 -12.36 -0.85 5.99
C SER A 92 -11.77 0.45 5.46
N LEU A 93 -10.50 0.47 5.03
CA LEU A 93 -9.91 1.67 4.42
C LEU A 93 -10.59 2.03 3.09
N LYS A 94 -10.93 1.03 2.28
CA LYS A 94 -11.64 1.21 1.00
C LYS A 94 -13.05 1.76 1.22
N ASP A 95 -13.76 1.24 2.21
CA ASP A 95 -15.08 1.71 2.62
C ASP A 95 -15.00 3.16 3.12
N MET A 96 -14.03 3.48 3.98
CA MET A 96 -13.81 4.85 4.46
C MET A 96 -13.44 5.84 3.34
N ALA A 97 -12.77 5.38 2.28
CA ALA A 97 -12.36 6.23 1.17
C ALA A 97 -13.47 6.43 0.13
N LEU A 98 -14.28 5.40 -0.12
CA LEU A 98 -15.33 5.42 -1.15
C LEU A 98 -16.69 5.86 -0.61
N ASN A 99 -17.03 5.42 0.60
CA ASN A 99 -18.27 5.76 1.25
C ASN A 99 -18.02 6.90 2.22
N ASN A 100 -18.92 7.88 2.23
CA ASN A 100 -18.91 9.03 3.13
C ASN A 100 -19.27 8.59 4.58
N ALA A 101 -18.63 7.54 5.07
CA ALA A 101 -18.95 6.86 6.30
C ALA A 101 -18.78 7.85 7.48
N PRO A 102 -19.86 8.16 8.22
CA PRO A 102 -19.79 9.05 9.39
C PRO A 102 -19.08 8.42 10.59
N HIS A 103 -18.46 7.23 10.43
CA HIS A 103 -17.85 6.49 11.52
C HIS A 103 -16.35 6.68 11.59
N ARG A 104 -15.98 7.63 12.45
CA ARG A 104 -14.64 7.76 13.02
C ARG A 104 -14.26 6.43 13.69
N LEU A 105 -13.34 5.68 13.10
CA LEU A 105 -12.77 4.47 13.69
C LEU A 105 -11.75 4.87 14.77
N TYR A 106 -12.14 4.67 16.03
CA TYR A 106 -11.23 4.80 17.17
C TYR A 106 -10.57 3.45 17.45
N ILE A 107 -9.25 3.39 17.26
CA ILE A 107 -8.42 2.24 17.62
C ILE A 107 -7.55 2.67 18.77
N THR A 108 -8.01 2.41 19.99
CA THR A 108 -7.24 2.62 21.22
C THR A 108 -6.43 1.36 21.53
N ARG A 109 -5.17 1.54 21.94
CA ARG A 109 -4.34 0.47 22.47
C ARG A 109 -4.88 0.16 23.88
N ALA A 110 -5.34 -1.07 24.11
CA ALA A 110 -5.62 -1.52 25.48
C ALA A 110 -4.27 -1.76 26.17
N GLU A 111 -4.08 -1.16 27.35
CA GLU A 111 -2.97 -1.42 28.26
C GLU A 111 -3.09 -2.80 28.91
#